data_AF-W5TEJ1-F1
#
_entry.id   AF-W5TEJ1-F1
#
_cell.length_a   1.000
_cell.length_b   1.000
_cell.length_c   1.000
_cell.angle_alpha   90.00
_cell.angle_beta   90.00
_cell.angle_gamma   90.00
#
_symmetry.space_group_name_H-M   'P 1'
#
loop_
_entity.id
_entity.type
_entity.pdbx_description
1 polymer ?
#
loop_
_entity_poly.entity_id
_entity_poly.type
_entity_poly.pdbx_seq_one_letter_code
_entity_poly.pdbx_strand_id
1 'polypeptide(L)'
;MMSRNDNGAALSGVVPAGPARNDAVQTAAPAVSGRRLHAYIDVAVVVVVLAGTNLIAHFTSQWANIATVPAAALVLVALMRRRGLGWAELGLSPRHWRRGTLYALGAVAIVVGAVAIGALLPITRPFFLANRYATVSGALIASMIVIPLQTVIPEELAFRGVLHGALDRATGARGVFIVGSLLFGCWHIASSLGLTSGNRGLSTLLGGGVGGQIAGITLAVLATAAAGVIFTWLRRRSGSLLAPIALHWSLNGAGALAAAIVWHTAVH
;
A
#
# COMPACT_ATOMS: atom_id res chain seq x y z
N MET A 1 71.99 27.65 45.32
CA MET A 1 72.29 26.31 45.87
C MET A 1 71.62 26.25 47.23
N MET A 2 70.68 25.29 47.45
CA MET A 2 69.71 25.20 48.57
C MET A 2 68.73 26.40 48.67
N SER A 3 67.46 26.28 49.07
CA SER A 3 66.82 25.31 49.96
C SER A 3 65.33 25.12 49.63
N ARG A 4 64.86 23.91 49.88
CA ARG A 4 63.47 23.46 49.97
C ARG A 4 62.96 23.68 51.40
N ASN A 5 61.67 23.98 51.55
CA ASN A 5 60.67 23.31 52.41
C ASN A 5 59.73 24.30 53.08
N ASP A 6 58.44 24.11 52.83
CA ASP A 6 57.38 24.42 53.77
C ASP A 6 56.44 23.21 53.87
N ASN A 7 56.24 22.76 55.11
CA ASN A 7 55.01 22.24 55.73
C ASN A 7 54.34 21.01 55.08
N GLY A 8 54.07 19.90 55.75
CA GLY A 8 53.83 19.63 57.17
C GLY A 8 52.68 18.60 57.24
N ALA A 9 52.78 17.67 58.21
CA ALA A 9 51.72 16.90 58.90
C ALA A 9 50.39 16.54 58.18
N ALA A 10 49.73 15.40 58.34
CA ALA A 10 49.91 14.14 59.07
C ALA A 10 48.63 13.30 58.79
N LEU A 11 48.63 12.05 59.28
CA LEU A 11 47.46 11.22 59.64
C LEU A 11 46.74 10.39 58.55
N SER A 12 47.15 9.11 58.54
CA SER A 12 46.31 7.91 58.74
C SER A 12 44.79 8.07 58.66
N GLY A 13 44.18 7.36 57.69
CA GLY A 13 42.74 7.11 57.61
C GLY A 13 42.48 5.76 56.96
N VAL A 14 42.20 4.75 57.79
CA VAL A 14 41.71 3.42 57.40
C VAL A 14 40.30 3.57 56.83
N VAL A 15 40.06 3.06 55.62
CA VAL A 15 38.72 2.96 55.01
C VAL A 15 38.26 1.49 55.09
N PRO A 16 37.13 1.16 55.73
CA PRO A 16 36.57 -0.18 55.68
C PRO A 16 35.77 -0.38 54.38
N ALA A 17 35.97 -1.53 53.75
CA ALA A 17 35.22 -1.99 52.59
C ALA A 17 33.74 -2.24 52.95
N GLY A 18 32.82 -1.54 52.29
CA GLY A 18 31.39 -1.86 52.33
C GLY A 18 31.04 -3.06 51.44
N PRO A 19 30.02 -3.86 51.77
CA PRO A 19 29.65 -5.02 50.97
C PRO A 19 29.08 -4.57 49.61
N ALA A 20 29.58 -5.23 48.56
CA ALA A 20 29.16 -5.03 47.18
C ALA A 20 27.66 -5.32 47.02
N ARG A 21 27.00 -4.45 46.25
CA ARG A 21 25.58 -4.49 45.90
C ARG A 21 25.18 -5.84 45.31
N ASN A 22 24.12 -6.41 45.86
CA ASN A 22 23.41 -7.55 45.32
C ASN A 22 23.00 -7.35 43.85
N ASP A 23 23.21 -8.41 43.10
CA ASP A 23 22.84 -8.64 41.71
C ASP A 23 21.37 -8.33 41.43
N ALA A 24 21.11 -7.19 40.80
CA ALA A 24 19.88 -6.98 40.05
C ALA A 24 20.04 -7.61 38.66
N VAL A 25 19.86 -8.94 38.57
CA VAL A 25 19.63 -9.60 37.29
C VAL A 25 18.35 -9.02 36.70
N GLN A 26 18.54 -8.16 35.70
CA GLN A 26 17.52 -7.44 34.98
C GLN A 26 16.66 -8.39 34.14
N THR A 27 15.61 -8.97 34.73
CA THR A 27 14.59 -9.73 34.00
C THR A 27 13.57 -8.79 33.34
N ALA A 28 14.00 -8.00 32.36
CA ALA A 28 13.14 -7.07 31.61
C ALA A 28 12.77 -7.57 30.19
N ALA A 29 12.75 -8.89 29.96
CA ALA A 29 12.50 -9.50 28.65
C ALA A 29 11.03 -9.85 28.25
N PRO A 30 10.00 -9.93 29.13
CA PRO A 30 8.70 -10.47 28.70
C PRO A 30 7.84 -9.48 27.90
N ALA A 31 7.86 -8.18 28.22
CA ALA A 31 6.94 -7.20 27.63
C ALA A 31 7.20 -6.89 26.14
N VAL A 32 8.45 -7.01 25.67
CA VAL A 32 8.83 -6.73 24.27
C VAL A 32 8.39 -7.87 23.35
N SER A 33 8.43 -9.12 23.83
CA SER A 33 8.01 -10.29 23.05
C SER A 33 6.50 -10.28 22.75
N GLY A 34 5.66 -9.96 23.74
CA GLY A 34 4.20 -9.91 23.58
C GLY A 34 3.73 -8.83 22.60
N ARG A 35 4.39 -7.66 22.59
CA ARG A 35 4.06 -6.58 21.64
C ARG A 35 4.37 -6.97 20.19
N ARG A 36 5.47 -7.69 19.94
CA ARG A 36 5.79 -8.19 18.59
C ARG A 36 4.80 -9.26 18.15
N LEU A 37 4.45 -10.20 19.02
CA LEU A 37 3.45 -11.22 18.72
C LEU A 37 2.11 -10.60 18.32
N HIS A 38 1.63 -9.61 19.07
CA HIS A 38 0.39 -8.90 18.72
C HIS A 38 0.46 -8.22 17.36
N ALA A 39 1.61 -7.62 16.99
CA ALA A 39 1.79 -7.01 15.68
C ALA A 39 1.73 -8.04 14.54
N TYR A 40 2.33 -9.22 14.70
CA TYR A 40 2.21 -10.31 13.72
C TYR A 40 0.79 -10.87 13.63
N ILE A 41 0.06 -10.97 14.75
CA ILE A 41 -1.35 -11.36 14.76
C ILE A 41 -2.19 -10.34 14.00
N ASP A 42 -1.97 -9.04 14.22
CA ASP A 42 -2.69 -7.98 13.50
C ASP A 42 -2.44 -8.09 11.99
N VAL A 43 -1.18 -8.31 11.55
CA VAL A 43 -0.87 -8.57 10.13
C VAL A 43 -1.62 -9.79 9.61
N ALA A 44 -1.58 -10.92 10.33
CA ALA A 44 -2.25 -12.15 9.92
C ALA A 44 -3.77 -11.95 9.77
N VAL A 45 -4.41 -11.27 10.73
CA VAL A 45 -5.84 -10.94 10.68
C VAL A 45 -6.15 -10.08 9.46
N VAL A 46 -5.36 -9.04 9.20
CA VAL A 46 -5.54 -8.18 8.02
C VAL A 46 -5.41 -8.99 6.73
N VAL A 47 -4.41 -9.86 6.62
CA VAL A 47 -4.19 -10.71 5.43
C VAL A 47 -5.35 -11.67 5.21
N VAL A 48 -5.83 -12.33 6.28
CA VAL A 48 -6.97 -13.26 6.19
C VAL A 48 -8.24 -12.53 5.76
N VAL A 49 -8.52 -11.36 6.34
CA VAL A 49 -9.69 -10.55 5.95
C VAL A 49 -9.57 -10.10 4.51
N LEU A 50 -8.39 -9.64 4.06
CA LEU A 50 -8.16 -9.25 2.67
C LEU A 50 -8.36 -10.45 1.72
N ALA A 51 -7.76 -11.60 2.00
CA ALA A 51 -7.92 -12.79 1.18
C ALA A 51 -9.41 -13.21 1.07
N GLY A 52 -10.12 -13.26 2.20
CA GLY A 52 -11.56 -13.56 2.22
C GLY A 52 -12.37 -12.52 1.47
N THR A 53 -12.07 -11.24 1.64
CA THR A 53 -12.72 -10.13 0.92
C THR A 53 -12.56 -10.27 -0.59
N ASN A 54 -11.35 -10.60 -1.05
CA ASN A 54 -11.05 -10.77 -2.46
C ASN A 54 -11.84 -11.96 -3.05
N LEU A 55 -11.84 -13.09 -2.35
CA LEU A 55 -12.58 -14.28 -2.78
C LEU A 55 -14.09 -14.01 -2.86
N ILE A 56 -14.66 -13.36 -1.84
CA ILE A 56 -16.08 -12.99 -1.83
C ILE A 56 -16.38 -12.02 -2.98
N ALA A 57 -15.58 -10.97 -3.16
CA ALA A 57 -15.81 -9.95 -4.17
C ALA A 57 -15.73 -10.49 -5.61
N HIS A 58 -14.97 -11.55 -5.88
CA HIS A 58 -14.78 -12.08 -7.23
C HIS A 58 -15.54 -13.37 -7.54
N PHE A 59 -15.93 -14.16 -6.53
CA PHE A 59 -16.50 -15.51 -6.76
C PHE A 59 -17.89 -15.74 -6.18
N THR A 60 -18.62 -14.70 -5.77
CA THR A 60 -19.98 -14.86 -5.20
C THR A 60 -21.06 -14.17 -6.03
N SER A 61 -21.32 -12.89 -5.81
CA SER A 61 -22.36 -12.14 -6.50
C SER A 61 -21.90 -10.73 -6.87
N GLN A 62 -22.61 -10.09 -7.81
CA GLN A 62 -22.34 -8.70 -8.20
C GLN A 62 -22.51 -7.72 -7.01
N TRP A 63 -23.48 -7.95 -6.13
CA TRP A 63 -23.66 -7.13 -4.94
C TRP A 63 -22.50 -7.29 -3.95
N ALA A 64 -21.99 -8.51 -3.81
CA ALA A 64 -20.80 -8.77 -3.01
C ALA A 64 -19.56 -8.10 -3.61
N ASN A 65 -19.40 -8.10 -4.94
CA ASN A 65 -18.32 -7.38 -5.62
C ASN A 65 -18.31 -5.88 -5.26
N ILE A 66 -19.49 -5.26 -5.23
CA ILE A 66 -19.67 -3.83 -4.94
C ILE A 66 -19.43 -3.50 -3.47
N ALA A 67 -19.96 -4.31 -2.54
CA ALA A 67 -20.04 -3.93 -1.13
C ALA A 67 -18.86 -4.44 -0.27
N THR A 68 -18.27 -5.59 -0.63
CA THR A 68 -17.37 -6.31 0.27
C THR A 68 -16.07 -5.55 0.52
N VAL A 69 -15.44 -4.99 -0.52
CA VAL A 69 -14.17 -4.26 -0.36
C VAL A 69 -14.34 -2.98 0.47
N PRO A 70 -15.32 -2.08 0.19
CA PRO A 70 -15.61 -0.94 1.07
C PRO A 70 -15.91 -1.34 2.51
N ALA A 71 -16.76 -2.34 2.73
CA ALA A 71 -17.14 -2.79 4.05
C ALA A 71 -15.93 -3.34 4.83
N ALA A 72 -15.13 -4.19 4.20
CA ALA A 72 -13.91 -4.75 4.79
C ALA A 72 -12.90 -3.66 5.15
N ALA A 73 -12.70 -2.66 4.30
CA ALA A 73 -11.80 -1.54 4.58
C ALA A 73 -12.24 -0.77 5.83
N LEU A 74 -13.53 -0.44 5.96
CA LEU A 74 -14.07 0.25 7.14
C LEU A 74 -13.94 -0.60 8.41
N VAL A 75 -14.26 -1.89 8.32
CA VAL A 75 -14.12 -2.84 9.44
C VAL A 75 -12.67 -2.97 9.89
N LEU A 76 -11.72 -3.09 8.94
CA LEU A 76 -10.30 -3.18 9.24
C LEU A 76 -9.76 -1.90 9.87
N VAL A 77 -10.17 -0.73 9.38
CA VAL A 77 -9.81 0.55 10.00
C VAL A 77 -10.33 0.61 11.43
N ALA A 78 -11.62 0.32 11.66
CA ALA A 78 -12.20 0.33 12.99
C ALA A 78 -11.51 -0.66 13.94
N LEU A 79 -11.27 -1.89 13.48
CA LEU A 79 -10.60 -2.95 14.24
C LEU A 79 -9.17 -2.53 14.65
N MET A 80 -8.36 -2.06 13.70
CA MET A 80 -6.99 -1.65 13.97
C MET A 80 -6.92 -0.37 14.82
N ARG A 81 -7.88 0.56 14.65
CA ARG A 81 -8.01 1.72 15.56
C ARG A 81 -8.24 1.27 17.00
N ARG A 82 -9.10 0.27 17.23
CA ARG A 82 -9.35 -0.31 18.57
C ARG A 82 -8.13 -1.07 19.12
N ARG A 83 -7.29 -1.63 18.25
CA ARG A 83 -5.98 -2.23 18.60
C ARG A 83 -4.87 -1.18 18.80
N GLY A 84 -5.19 0.11 18.69
CA GLY A 84 -4.27 1.20 18.99
C GLY A 84 -3.46 1.72 17.79
N LEU A 85 -3.79 1.35 16.55
CA LEU A 85 -3.17 1.93 15.34
C LEU A 85 -3.56 3.40 15.20
N GLY A 86 -2.61 4.33 15.21
CA GLY A 86 -2.89 5.77 15.17
C GLY A 86 -3.26 6.30 13.79
N TRP A 87 -3.87 7.50 13.74
CA TRP A 87 -4.24 8.16 12.48
C TRP A 87 -3.03 8.46 11.57
N ALA A 88 -1.86 8.74 12.15
CA ALA A 88 -0.64 8.95 11.38
C ALA A 88 -0.12 7.65 10.75
N GLU A 89 -0.24 6.54 11.47
CA GLU A 89 0.14 5.20 10.97
C GLU A 89 -0.83 4.73 9.87
N LEU A 90 -2.12 5.07 9.99
CA LEU A 90 -3.10 4.89 8.92
C LEU A 90 -2.91 5.85 7.73
N GLY A 91 -2.10 6.90 7.87
CA GLY A 91 -1.91 7.92 6.82
C GLY A 91 -3.09 8.90 6.68
N LEU A 92 -3.94 9.00 7.70
CA LEU A 92 -5.13 9.86 7.75
C LEU A 92 -4.92 11.11 8.62
N SER A 93 -3.74 11.28 9.20
CA SER A 93 -3.43 12.44 10.06
C SER A 93 -3.44 13.76 9.26
N PRO A 94 -4.19 14.79 9.71
CA PRO A 94 -4.21 16.12 9.09
C PRO A 94 -2.83 16.79 8.97
N ARG A 95 -1.90 16.44 9.87
CA ARG A 95 -0.51 16.96 9.88
C ARG A 95 0.23 16.81 8.55
N HIS A 96 -0.16 15.83 7.73
CA HIS A 96 0.50 15.53 6.47
C HIS A 96 -0.30 15.97 5.23
N TRP A 97 -1.40 16.71 5.38
CA TRP A 97 -2.25 17.08 4.25
C TRP A 97 -1.52 17.92 3.21
N ARG A 98 -0.83 19.00 3.62
CA ARG A 98 -0.07 19.85 2.69
C ARG A 98 0.92 19.05 1.85
N ARG A 99 1.74 18.23 2.51
CA ARG A 99 2.74 17.38 1.82
C ARG A 99 2.06 16.32 0.97
N GLY A 100 1.00 15.69 1.48
CA GLY A 100 0.16 14.73 0.77
C GLY A 100 -0.39 15.30 -0.53
N THR A 101 -0.96 16.50 -0.50
CA THR A 101 -1.51 17.18 -1.68
C THR A 101 -0.44 17.49 -2.72
N LEU A 102 0.76 17.94 -2.31
CA LEU A 102 1.85 18.20 -3.27
C LEU A 102 2.27 16.92 -4.02
N TYR A 103 2.45 15.81 -3.29
CA TYR A 103 2.75 14.52 -3.89
C TYR A 103 1.59 13.98 -4.74
N ALA A 104 0.34 14.21 -4.32
CA ALA A 104 -0.86 13.86 -5.08
C ALA A 104 -0.91 14.56 -6.44
N LEU A 105 -0.72 15.89 -6.46
CA LEU A 105 -0.71 16.68 -7.69
C LEU A 105 0.41 16.22 -8.64
N GLY A 106 1.62 16.01 -8.13
CA GLY A 106 2.73 15.49 -8.93
C GLY A 106 2.44 14.10 -9.51
N ALA A 107 1.87 13.20 -8.71
CA ALA A 107 1.51 11.85 -9.17
C ALA A 107 0.41 11.88 -10.23
N VAL A 108 -0.63 12.69 -10.06
CA VAL A 108 -1.70 12.86 -11.04
C VAL A 108 -1.15 13.43 -12.35
N ALA A 109 -0.33 14.47 -12.29
CA ALA A 109 0.26 15.08 -13.48
C ALA A 109 1.11 14.08 -14.28
N ILE A 110 1.96 13.30 -13.60
CA ILE A 110 2.80 12.26 -14.24
C ILE A 110 1.93 11.20 -14.91
N VAL A 111 0.92 10.67 -14.20
CA VAL A 111 0.08 9.59 -14.74
C VAL A 111 -0.79 10.08 -15.89
N VAL A 112 -1.44 11.23 -15.76
CA VAL A 112 -2.26 11.79 -16.84
C VAL A 112 -1.41 12.06 -18.07
N GLY A 113 -0.19 12.59 -17.89
CA GLY A 113 0.77 12.77 -18.99
C GLY A 113 1.16 11.45 -19.66
N ALA A 114 1.52 10.43 -18.88
CA ALA A 114 1.87 9.11 -19.41
C ALA A 114 0.70 8.43 -20.13
N VAL A 115 -0.52 8.53 -19.59
CA VAL A 115 -1.75 8.01 -20.20
C VAL A 115 -2.06 8.73 -21.50
N ALA A 116 -1.95 10.07 -21.53
CA ALA A 116 -2.17 10.85 -22.74
C ALA A 116 -1.16 10.48 -23.85
N ILE A 117 0.13 10.38 -23.51
CA ILE A 117 1.17 9.94 -24.44
C ILE A 117 0.86 8.52 -24.95
N GLY A 118 0.54 7.58 -24.05
CA GLY A 118 0.21 6.21 -24.42
C GLY A 118 -1.05 6.08 -25.30
N ALA A 119 -2.06 6.93 -25.09
CA ALA A 119 -3.27 6.94 -25.89
C ALA A 119 -3.04 7.50 -27.31
N LEU A 120 -2.07 8.42 -27.46
CA LEU A 120 -1.72 9.04 -28.74
C LEU A 120 -0.75 8.20 -29.58
N LEU A 121 0.06 7.35 -28.94
CA LEU A 121 1.05 6.51 -29.64
C LEU A 121 0.39 5.28 -30.31
N PRO A 122 0.58 5.06 -31.62
CA PRO A 122 -0.04 3.93 -32.34
C PRO A 122 0.31 2.56 -31.78
N ILE A 123 1.55 2.39 -31.28
CA ILE A 123 2.04 1.12 -30.74
C ILE A 123 1.34 0.72 -29.43
N THR A 124 0.91 1.69 -28.62
CA THR A 124 0.24 1.47 -27.33
C THR A 124 -1.28 1.60 -27.41
N ARG A 125 -1.83 2.23 -28.46
CA ARG A 125 -3.26 2.41 -28.68
C ARG A 125 -4.09 1.11 -28.55
N PRO A 126 -3.65 -0.07 -29.06
CA PRO A 126 -4.40 -1.33 -28.92
C PRO A 126 -4.63 -1.79 -27.48
N PHE A 127 -3.79 -1.38 -26.52
CA PHE A 127 -3.95 -1.72 -25.11
C PHE A 127 -5.04 -0.89 -24.41
N PHE A 128 -5.43 0.24 -24.99
CA PHE A 128 -6.55 1.06 -24.50
C PHE A 128 -7.91 0.58 -25.03
N LEU A 129 -7.93 -0.33 -26.01
CA LEU A 129 -9.16 -0.92 -26.54
C LEU A 129 -9.67 -2.05 -25.64
N ALA A 130 -10.31 -1.65 -24.54
CA ALA A 130 -10.93 -2.55 -23.57
C ALA A 130 -12.46 -2.46 -23.63
N ASN A 131 -13.13 -3.62 -23.70
CA ASN A 131 -14.59 -3.72 -23.88
C ASN A 131 -15.42 -3.07 -22.75
N ARG A 132 -14.81 -2.80 -21.58
CA ARG A 132 -15.51 -2.30 -20.39
C ARG A 132 -15.93 -0.83 -20.44
N TYR A 133 -15.42 -0.03 -21.38
CA TYR A 133 -15.67 1.42 -21.45
C TYR A 133 -16.14 1.88 -22.84
N ALA A 134 -17.19 1.25 -23.35
CA ALA A 134 -17.72 1.56 -24.68
C ALA A 134 -18.46 2.92 -24.76
N THR A 135 -18.87 3.53 -23.64
CA THR A 135 -19.57 4.82 -23.60
C THR A 135 -18.83 5.85 -22.76
N VAL A 136 -18.84 7.11 -23.22
CA VAL A 136 -18.20 8.24 -22.52
C VAL A 136 -18.90 8.54 -21.18
N SER A 137 -20.24 8.52 -21.16
CA SER A 137 -21.02 8.74 -19.94
C SER A 137 -20.77 7.65 -18.88
N GLY A 138 -20.71 6.38 -19.31
CA GLY A 138 -20.37 5.25 -18.44
C GLY A 138 -18.95 5.38 -17.89
N ALA A 139 -17.97 5.75 -18.71
CA ALA A 139 -16.60 5.97 -18.29
C ALA A 139 -16.46 7.16 -17.31
N LEU A 140 -17.23 8.24 -17.49
CA LEU A 140 -17.27 9.37 -16.56
C LEU A 140 -17.82 8.97 -15.19
N ILE A 141 -18.98 8.30 -15.15
CA ILE A 141 -19.57 7.80 -13.90
C ILE A 141 -18.61 6.80 -13.22
N ALA A 142 -18.02 5.90 -14.01
CA ALA A 142 -17.05 4.96 -13.50
C ALA A 142 -15.84 5.67 -12.88
N SER A 143 -15.24 6.62 -13.60
CA SER A 143 -14.03 7.34 -13.20
C SER A 143 -14.25 8.29 -12.02
N MET A 144 -15.39 8.97 -11.95
CA MET A 144 -15.65 10.00 -10.93
C MET A 144 -16.35 9.47 -9.67
N ILE A 145 -17.08 8.36 -9.76
CA ILE A 145 -17.93 7.88 -8.66
C ILE A 145 -17.57 6.44 -8.29
N VAL A 146 -17.70 5.53 -9.24
CA VAL A 146 -17.60 4.08 -8.96
C VAL A 146 -16.18 3.70 -8.54
N ILE A 147 -15.18 4.07 -9.34
CA ILE A 147 -13.76 3.75 -9.10
C ILE A 147 -13.28 4.34 -7.77
N PRO A 148 -13.50 5.64 -7.47
CA PRO A 148 -13.12 6.20 -6.17
C PRO A 148 -13.71 5.46 -4.97
N LEU A 149 -15.03 5.19 -5.01
CA LEU A 149 -15.77 4.72 -3.85
C LEU A 149 -15.73 3.21 -3.66
N GLN A 150 -15.72 2.43 -4.75
CA GLN A 150 -15.72 0.97 -4.68
C GLN A 150 -14.30 0.39 -4.67
N THR A 151 -13.33 1.08 -5.27
CA THR A 151 -11.97 0.55 -5.46
C THR A 151 -10.92 1.37 -4.75
N VAL A 152 -10.68 2.61 -5.20
CA VAL A 152 -9.49 3.38 -4.81
C VAL A 152 -9.43 3.65 -3.31
N ILE A 153 -10.48 4.26 -2.75
CA ILE A 153 -10.47 4.63 -1.32
C ILE A 153 -10.44 3.37 -0.44
N PRO A 154 -11.30 2.35 -0.66
CA PRO A 154 -11.25 1.11 0.10
C PRO A 154 -9.89 0.40 0.04
N GLU A 155 -9.33 0.21 -1.15
CA GLU A 155 -8.07 -0.50 -1.32
C GLU A 155 -6.90 0.28 -0.70
N GLU A 156 -6.83 1.60 -0.87
CA GLU A 156 -5.77 2.39 -0.25
C GLU A 156 -5.89 2.44 1.27
N LEU A 157 -7.11 2.48 1.82
CA LEU A 157 -7.33 2.33 3.25
C LEU A 157 -6.85 0.97 3.76
N ALA A 158 -7.17 -0.11 3.05
CA ALA A 158 -6.84 -1.46 3.48
C ALA A 158 -5.34 -1.77 3.33
N PHE A 159 -4.73 -1.44 2.20
CA PHE A 159 -3.33 -1.75 1.92
C PHE A 159 -2.36 -0.69 2.46
N ARG A 160 -2.60 0.61 2.22
CA ARG A 160 -1.64 1.70 2.55
C ARG A 160 -1.96 2.36 3.89
N GLY A 161 -3.16 2.13 4.43
CA GLY A 161 -3.53 2.48 5.79
C GLY A 161 -3.28 1.34 6.76
N VAL A 162 -4.16 0.34 6.74
CA VAL A 162 -4.24 -0.74 7.72
C VAL A 162 -3.06 -1.71 7.61
N LEU A 163 -2.87 -2.37 6.46
CA LEU A 163 -1.81 -3.36 6.27
C LEU A 163 -0.42 -2.72 6.39
N HIS A 164 -0.22 -1.54 5.79
CA HIS A 164 1.03 -0.80 5.92
C HIS A 164 1.35 -0.47 7.38
N GLY A 165 0.38 0.05 8.14
CA GLY A 165 0.58 0.36 9.56
C GLY A 165 0.87 -0.88 10.41
N ALA A 166 0.16 -1.99 10.16
CA ALA A 166 0.40 -3.26 10.85
C ALA A 166 1.80 -3.84 10.51
N LEU A 167 2.18 -3.85 9.24
CA LEU A 167 3.49 -4.32 8.79
C LEU A 167 4.63 -3.45 9.31
N ASP A 168 4.47 -2.12 9.37
CA ASP A 168 5.50 -1.21 9.87
C ASP A 168 5.81 -1.49 11.34
N ARG A 169 4.78 -1.81 12.15
CA ARG A 169 4.95 -2.25 13.54
C ARG A 169 5.63 -3.61 13.67
N ALA A 170 5.26 -4.57 12.82
CA ALA A 170 5.73 -5.95 12.92
C ALA A 170 7.15 -6.15 12.36
N THR A 171 7.44 -5.48 11.23
CA THR A 171 8.59 -5.78 10.35
C THR A 171 9.38 -4.54 9.92
N GLY A 172 8.87 -3.34 10.20
CA GLY A 172 9.47 -2.09 9.77
C GLY A 172 9.43 -1.87 8.24
N ALA A 173 10.16 -0.87 7.78
CA ALA A 173 10.10 -0.39 6.40
C ALA A 173 10.33 -1.48 5.34
N ARG A 174 11.33 -2.36 5.55
CA ARG A 174 11.68 -3.41 4.58
C ARG A 174 10.53 -4.40 4.39
N GLY A 175 9.90 -4.85 5.47
CA GLY A 175 8.78 -5.77 5.38
C GLY A 175 7.55 -5.11 4.76
N VAL A 176 7.31 -3.83 5.02
CA VAL A 176 6.24 -3.07 4.33
C VAL A 176 6.46 -3.03 2.81
N PHE A 177 7.70 -2.78 2.36
CA PHE A 177 8.01 -2.78 0.92
C PHE A 177 7.96 -4.16 0.30
N ILE A 178 8.45 -5.21 0.96
CA ILE A 178 8.47 -6.56 0.37
C ILE A 178 7.09 -7.21 0.49
N VAL A 179 6.62 -7.42 1.72
CA VAL A 179 5.38 -8.15 1.99
C VAL A 179 4.17 -7.36 1.52
N GLY A 180 4.12 -6.06 1.80
CA GLY A 180 3.00 -5.22 1.37
C GLY A 180 2.85 -5.16 -0.16
N SER A 181 3.96 -5.09 -0.89
CA SER A 181 3.93 -5.07 -2.37
C SER A 181 3.61 -6.44 -2.97
N LEU A 182 4.12 -7.53 -2.41
CA LEU A 182 3.76 -8.90 -2.85
C LEU A 182 2.28 -9.20 -2.62
N LEU A 183 1.75 -8.87 -1.43
CA LEU A 183 0.33 -9.03 -1.12
C LEU A 183 -0.56 -8.20 -2.04
N PHE A 184 -0.13 -6.98 -2.36
CA PHE A 184 -0.84 -6.13 -3.33
C PHE A 184 -0.79 -6.72 -4.75
N GLY A 185 0.32 -7.36 -5.14
CA GLY A 185 0.38 -8.14 -6.38
C GLY A 185 -0.62 -9.30 -6.38
N CYS A 186 -0.61 -10.12 -5.32
CA CYS A 186 -1.51 -11.27 -5.19
C CYS A 186 -3.00 -10.88 -5.15
N TRP A 187 -3.34 -9.71 -4.61
CA TRP A 187 -4.71 -9.17 -4.64
C TRP A 187 -5.30 -9.10 -6.06
N HIS A 188 -4.45 -8.92 -7.07
CA HIS A 188 -4.89 -8.76 -8.46
C HIS A 188 -5.02 -10.08 -9.24
N ILE A 189 -4.80 -11.24 -8.62
CA ILE A 189 -4.91 -12.53 -9.30
C ILE A 189 -6.34 -12.74 -9.83
N ALA A 190 -7.34 -12.62 -8.95
CA ALA A 190 -8.73 -12.91 -9.29
C ALA A 190 -9.27 -11.96 -10.37
N SER A 191 -8.95 -10.67 -10.27
CA SER A 191 -9.34 -9.67 -11.28
C SER A 191 -8.61 -9.84 -12.62
N SER A 192 -7.49 -10.57 -12.65
CA SER A 192 -6.70 -10.80 -13.87
C SER A 192 -7.10 -12.06 -14.66
N LEU A 193 -8.04 -12.87 -14.16
CA LEU A 193 -8.46 -14.12 -14.82
C LEU A 193 -8.97 -13.90 -16.25
N GLY A 194 -9.60 -12.76 -16.54
CA GLY A 194 -10.13 -12.43 -17.88
C GLY A 194 -9.31 -11.38 -18.64
N LEU A 195 -8.11 -11.05 -18.18
CA LEU A 195 -7.37 -9.87 -18.66
C LEU A 195 -6.96 -9.97 -20.13
N THR A 196 -6.40 -11.10 -20.56
CA THR A 196 -5.94 -11.30 -21.94
C THR A 196 -7.09 -11.41 -22.93
N SER A 197 -8.16 -12.12 -22.57
CA SER A 197 -9.36 -12.23 -23.42
C SER A 197 -10.13 -10.92 -23.55
N GLY A 198 -10.05 -10.04 -22.54
CA GLY A 198 -10.76 -8.76 -22.50
C GLY A 198 -10.00 -7.57 -23.11
N ASN A 199 -8.76 -7.76 -23.56
CA ASN A 199 -7.90 -6.69 -24.06
C ASN A 199 -7.20 -7.07 -25.37
N ARG A 200 -7.48 -6.33 -26.45
CA ARG A 200 -6.96 -6.65 -27.79
C ARG A 200 -5.42 -6.67 -27.83
N GLY A 201 -4.76 -5.67 -27.24
CA GLY A 201 -3.29 -5.58 -27.20
C GLY A 201 -2.65 -6.79 -26.50
N LEU A 202 -3.18 -7.17 -25.34
CA LEU A 202 -2.67 -8.33 -24.59
C LEU A 202 -2.96 -9.66 -25.30
N SER A 203 -4.14 -9.82 -25.91
CA SER A 203 -4.47 -11.01 -26.70
C SER A 203 -3.49 -11.19 -27.87
N THR A 204 -3.13 -10.10 -28.56
CA THR A 204 -2.16 -10.14 -29.66
C THR A 204 -0.75 -10.51 -29.19
N LEU A 205 -0.34 -10.04 -28.02
CA LEU A 205 1.03 -10.25 -27.52
C LEU A 205 1.23 -11.58 -26.79
N LEU A 206 0.26 -12.00 -25.99
CA LEU A 206 0.37 -13.17 -25.12
C LEU A 206 -0.40 -14.37 -25.66
N GLY A 207 -1.23 -14.18 -26.70
CA GLY A 207 -2.12 -15.20 -27.22
C GLY A 207 -3.37 -15.43 -26.37
N GLY A 208 -4.19 -16.39 -26.82
CA GLY A 208 -5.38 -16.87 -26.11
C GLY A 208 -5.16 -18.17 -25.34
N GLY A 209 -6.24 -18.69 -24.75
CA GLY A 209 -6.23 -19.96 -24.01
C GLY A 209 -5.52 -19.91 -22.66
N VAL A 210 -5.28 -21.08 -22.06
CA VAL A 210 -4.73 -21.21 -20.70
C VAL A 210 -3.33 -20.61 -20.59
N GLY A 211 -2.48 -20.81 -21.59
CA GLY A 211 -1.12 -20.25 -21.60
C GLY A 211 -1.10 -18.72 -21.57
N GLY A 212 -1.88 -18.07 -22.45
CA GLY A 212 -2.03 -16.62 -22.47
C GLY A 212 -2.65 -16.09 -21.16
N GLN A 213 -3.62 -16.79 -20.58
CA GLN A 213 -4.22 -16.44 -19.30
C GLN A 213 -3.18 -16.44 -18.16
N ILE A 214 -2.39 -17.51 -18.02
CA ILE A 214 -1.34 -17.60 -17.00
C ILE A 214 -0.32 -16.47 -17.18
N ALA A 215 0.16 -16.25 -18.41
CA ALA A 215 1.10 -15.18 -18.71
C ALA A 215 0.53 -13.79 -18.36
N GLY A 216 -0.75 -13.55 -18.67
CA GLY A 216 -1.44 -12.30 -18.34
C GLY A 216 -1.57 -12.08 -16.83
N ILE A 217 -1.94 -13.11 -16.07
CA ILE A 217 -2.02 -13.03 -14.61
C ILE A 217 -0.64 -12.77 -14.02
N THR A 218 0.40 -13.50 -14.44
CA THR A 218 1.77 -13.29 -13.97
C THR A 218 2.24 -11.87 -14.25
N LEU A 219 2.01 -11.36 -15.47
CA LEU A 219 2.34 -9.99 -15.83
C LEU A 219 1.62 -8.98 -14.94
N ALA A 220 0.32 -9.16 -14.72
CA ALA A 220 -0.48 -8.28 -13.88
C ALA A 220 -0.01 -8.28 -12.41
N VAL A 221 0.27 -9.45 -11.85
CA VAL A 221 0.79 -9.60 -10.48
C VAL A 221 2.15 -8.92 -10.32
N LEU A 222 3.07 -9.11 -11.26
CA LEU A 222 4.39 -8.48 -11.23
C LEU A 222 4.29 -6.95 -11.40
N ALA A 223 3.49 -6.48 -12.34
CA ALA A 223 3.28 -5.06 -12.58
C ALA A 223 2.63 -4.37 -11.37
N THR A 224 1.63 -5.00 -10.76
CA THR A 224 0.95 -4.46 -9.58
C THR A 224 1.82 -4.56 -8.33
N ALA A 225 2.65 -5.60 -8.17
CA ALA A 225 3.65 -5.64 -7.10
C ALA A 225 4.67 -4.50 -7.24
N ALA A 226 5.18 -4.25 -8.45
CA ALA A 226 6.08 -3.12 -8.71
C ALA A 226 5.39 -1.77 -8.44
N ALA A 227 4.14 -1.60 -8.87
CA ALA A 227 3.33 -0.44 -8.50
C ALA A 227 3.18 -0.34 -6.98
N GLY A 228 2.99 -1.47 -6.30
CA GLY A 228 2.94 -1.58 -4.84
C GLY A 228 4.14 -0.95 -4.14
N VAL A 229 5.34 -1.11 -4.70
CA VAL A 229 6.56 -0.45 -4.20
C VAL A 229 6.46 1.07 -4.33
N ILE A 230 5.99 1.57 -5.47
CA ILE A 230 5.80 3.01 -5.72
C ILE A 230 4.75 3.59 -4.76
N PHE A 231 3.61 2.91 -4.58
CA PHE A 231 2.59 3.32 -3.62
C PHE A 231 3.13 3.37 -2.19
N THR A 232 3.89 2.34 -1.77
CA THR A 232 4.52 2.30 -0.45
C THR A 232 5.51 3.45 -0.29
N TRP A 233 6.36 3.69 -1.29
CA TRP A 233 7.28 4.83 -1.30
C TRP A 233 6.53 6.16 -1.17
N LEU A 234 5.49 6.36 -1.96
CA LEU A 234 4.68 7.58 -1.98
C LEU A 234 3.99 7.81 -0.62
N ARG A 235 3.41 6.75 -0.04
CA ARG A 235 2.78 6.78 1.28
C ARG A 235 3.76 7.12 2.39
N ARG A 236 4.98 6.57 2.38
CA ARG A 236 6.02 6.90 3.38
C ARG A 236 6.57 8.31 3.18
N ARG A 237 6.78 8.70 1.92
CA ARG A 237 7.37 9.99 1.59
C ARG A 237 6.40 11.13 1.84
N SER A 238 5.10 10.93 1.63
CA SER A 238 4.09 11.96 1.89
C SER A 238 3.59 11.94 3.35
N GLY A 239 3.62 10.77 4.01
CA GLY A 239 2.99 10.56 5.32
C GLY A 239 1.46 10.51 5.28
N SER A 240 0.87 10.47 4.09
CA SER A 240 -0.57 10.64 3.85
C SER A 240 -1.11 9.64 2.83
N LEU A 241 -2.38 9.27 2.97
CA LEU A 241 -3.13 8.51 1.97
C LEU A 241 -3.59 9.35 0.78
N LEU A 242 -3.59 10.68 0.87
CA LEU A 242 -4.01 11.54 -0.25
C LEU A 242 -3.20 11.29 -1.52
N ALA A 243 -1.88 11.16 -1.38
CA ALA A 243 -0.98 10.92 -2.50
C ALA A 243 -1.21 9.56 -3.18
N PRO A 244 -1.21 8.41 -2.47
CA PRO A 244 -1.52 7.13 -3.09
C PRO A 244 -2.97 7.04 -3.59
N ILE A 245 -3.97 7.63 -2.91
CA ILE A 245 -5.35 7.70 -3.42
C ILE A 245 -5.39 8.41 -4.78
N ALA A 246 -4.73 9.57 -4.89
CA ALA A 246 -4.69 10.33 -6.14
C ALA A 246 -3.95 9.59 -7.26
N LEU A 247 -2.84 8.92 -6.95
CA LEU A 247 -2.10 8.08 -7.90
C LEU A 247 -2.94 6.89 -8.39
N HIS A 248 -3.62 6.20 -7.47
CA HIS A 248 -4.45 5.05 -7.80
C HIS A 248 -5.63 5.49 -8.67
N TRP A 249 -6.32 6.55 -8.27
CA TRP A 249 -7.40 7.13 -9.04
C TRP A 249 -6.94 7.58 -10.42
N SER A 250 -5.79 8.26 -10.56
CA SER A 250 -5.33 8.68 -11.87
C SER A 250 -5.03 7.49 -12.79
N LEU A 251 -4.41 6.42 -12.27
CA LEU A 251 -4.15 5.20 -13.06
C LEU A 251 -5.44 4.55 -13.57
N ASN A 252 -6.46 4.47 -12.72
CA ASN A 252 -7.71 3.78 -13.05
C ASN A 252 -8.70 4.68 -13.78
N GLY A 253 -8.98 5.85 -13.21
CA GLY A 253 -9.92 6.83 -13.70
C GLY A 253 -9.47 7.50 -14.99
N ALA A 254 -8.21 7.95 -15.09
CA ALA A 254 -7.72 8.52 -16.35
C ALA A 254 -7.55 7.42 -17.42
N GLY A 255 -7.12 6.22 -17.03
CA GLY A 255 -7.07 5.07 -17.93
C GLY A 255 -8.43 4.69 -18.49
N ALA A 256 -9.49 4.74 -17.67
CA ALA A 256 -10.87 4.48 -18.10
C ALA A 256 -11.37 5.51 -19.11
N LEU A 257 -11.12 6.80 -18.84
CA LEU A 257 -11.49 7.89 -19.75
C LEU A 257 -10.72 7.80 -21.07
N ALA A 258 -9.41 7.55 -21.00
CA ALA A 258 -8.57 7.38 -22.19
C ALA A 258 -9.02 6.18 -23.03
N ALA A 259 -9.36 5.05 -22.40
CA ALA A 259 -9.91 3.89 -23.08
C ALA A 259 -11.22 4.22 -23.82
N ALA A 260 -12.14 4.94 -23.17
CA ALA A 260 -13.40 5.37 -23.80
C ALA A 260 -13.17 6.30 -24.99
N ILE A 261 -12.26 7.27 -24.86
CA ILE A 261 -11.90 8.20 -25.95
C ILE A 261 -11.26 7.45 -27.11
N VAL A 262 -10.29 6.56 -26.85
CA VAL A 262 -9.63 5.78 -27.89
C VAL A 262 -10.62 4.86 -28.59
N TRP A 263 -11.54 4.24 -27.86
CA TRP A 263 -12.60 3.40 -28.44
C TRP A 263 -13.49 4.20 -29.38
N HIS A 264 -13.98 5.37 -28.95
CA HIS A 264 -14.87 6.22 -29.76
C HIS A 264 -14.17 6.82 -30.98
N THR A 265 -12.85 7.05 -30.92
CA THR A 265 -12.07 7.59 -32.05
C THR A 265 -11.45 6.53 -32.97
N ALA A 266 -11.64 5.24 -32.67
CA ALA A 266 -11.13 4.14 -33.49
C ALA A 266 -12.23 3.38 -34.22
N VAL A 267 -13.49 3.52 -33.80
CA VAL A 267 -14.67 2.87 -34.38
C VAL A 267 -15.46 3.83 -35.31
N HIS A 268 -15.04 5.10 -35.38
CA HIS A 268 -15.45 6.11 -36.36
C HIS A 268 -14.25 6.53 -37.19
#